data_AF-A0A836VH19-F1
#
_entry.id   AF-A0A836VH19-F1
#
_cell.length_a   1.000
_cell.length_b   1.000
_cell.length_c   1.000
_cell.angle_alpha   90.00
_cell.angle_beta   90.00
_cell.angle_gamma   90.00
#
_symmetry.space_group_name_H-M   'P 1'
#
loop_
_entity.id
_entity.type
_entity.pdbx_description
1 polymer ?
#
loop_
_entity_poly.entity_id
_entity_poly.type
_entity_poly.pdbx_seq_one_letter_code
_entity_poly.pdbx_strand_id
1 'polypeptide(L)' 'VIKKIDFVDEGILDSLDIISLADYLQKKFNKKIDVTNYETIQAFHRFNDIVKLVT' A
#
# COMPACT_ATOMS: atom_id res chain seq x y z
N VAL A 1 -9.13 8.90 -12.06
CA VAL A 1 -8.13 8.12 -12.83
C VAL A 1 -7.39 7.15 -11.91
N ILE A 2 -6.68 7.64 -10.90
CA ILE A 2 -5.85 6.81 -10.01
C ILE A 2 -6.57 5.63 -9.33
N LYS A 3 -7.86 5.78 -8.99
CA LYS A 3 -8.67 4.73 -8.32
C LYS A 3 -8.91 3.46 -9.15
N LYS A 4 -8.66 3.49 -10.46
CA LYS A 4 -8.88 2.34 -11.37
C LYS A 4 -7.59 1.61 -11.72
N ILE A 5 -6.45 2.19 -11.40
CA ILE A 5 -5.13 1.66 -11.72
C ILE A 5 -4.83 0.51 -10.77
N ASP A 6 -4.17 -0.52 -11.28
CA ASP A 6 -3.51 -1.52 -10.46
C ASP A 6 -2.05 -1.13 -10.30
N PHE A 7 -1.64 -0.66 -9.13
CA PHE A 7 -0.34 -0.02 -9.00
C PHE A 7 0.83 -0.99 -9.16
N VAL A 8 0.64 -2.26 -8.83
CA VAL A 8 1.69 -3.26 -8.93
C VAL A 8 1.74 -3.84 -10.35
N ASP A 9 0.59 -4.21 -10.92
CA ASP A 9 0.54 -4.79 -12.27
C ASP A 9 0.96 -3.78 -13.35
N GLU A 10 0.69 -2.49 -13.14
CA GLU A 10 1.12 -1.41 -14.05
C GLU A 10 2.56 -0.94 -13.79
N GLY A 11 3.28 -1.56 -12.83
CA GLY A 11 4.67 -1.26 -12.51
C GLY A 11 4.91 0.11 -11.86
N ILE A 12 3.89 0.67 -11.22
CA ILE A 12 3.97 1.96 -10.50
C ILE A 12 4.54 1.79 -9.09
N LEU A 13 4.22 0.67 -8.44
CA LEU A 13 4.79 0.27 -7.16
C LEU A 13 5.52 -1.05 -7.33
N ASP A 14 6.81 -1.05 -7.05
CA ASP A 14 7.59 -2.27 -6.88
C ASP A 14 7.70 -2.69 -5.40
N SER A 15 8.44 -3.77 -5.14
CA SER A 15 8.59 -4.30 -3.79
C SER A 15 9.25 -3.34 -2.80
N LEU A 16 10.20 -2.50 -3.25
CA LEU A 16 10.87 -1.51 -2.39
C LEU A 16 9.99 -0.29 -2.17
N ASP A 17 9.20 0.10 -3.18
CA ASP A 17 8.20 1.15 -3.03
C ASP A 17 7.15 0.77 -1.99
N ILE A 18 6.67 -0.47 -2.00
CA ILE A 18 5.69 -0.97 -1.02
C ILE A 18 6.25 -0.89 0.40
N ILE A 19 7.50 -1.33 0.61
CA ILE A 19 8.15 -1.27 1.94
C ILE A 19 8.28 0.19 2.40
N SER A 20 8.76 1.07 1.52
CA SER A 20 8.98 2.48 1.83
C SER A 20 7.67 3.22 2.12
N LEU A 21 6.64 2.95 1.32
CA LEU A 21 5.30 3.52 1.50
C LEU A 21 4.65 3.01 2.79
N ALA A 22 4.77 1.71 3.08
CA ALA A 22 4.27 1.15 4.34
C ALA A 22 4.93 1.81 5.55
N ASP A 23 6.27 1.93 5.58
CA ASP A 23 6.98 2.62 6.67
C ASP A 23 6.53 4.08 6.83
N TYR A 24 6.38 4.81 5.71
CA TYR A 24 5.87 6.18 5.73
C TYR A 24 4.46 6.27 6.31
N LEU A 25 3.54 5.42 5.84
CA LEU A 25 2.13 5.42 6.27
C LEU A 25 2.03 5.06 7.76
N GLN A 26 2.79 4.07 8.24
CA GLN A 26 2.83 3.70 9.65
C GLN A 26 3.24 4.90 10.53
N LYS A 27 4.33 5.58 10.16
CA LYS A 27 4.82 6.77 10.89
C LYS A 27 3.84 7.94 10.84
N LYS A 28 3.22 8.18 9.68
CA LYS A 28 2.34 9.32 9.47
C LYS A 28 1.00 9.20 10.20
N PHE A 29 0.44 7.99 10.24
CA PHE A 29 -0.90 7.74 10.78
C PHE A 29 -0.90 7.00 12.12
N ASN A 30 0.28 6.61 12.64
CA ASN A 30 0.45 5.82 13.85
C ASN A 30 -0.38 4.52 13.82
N LYS A 31 -0.38 3.85 12.67
CA LYS A 31 -1.06 2.56 12.43
C LYS A 31 0.01 1.50 12.18
N LYS A 32 -0.26 0.24 12.55
CA LYS A 32 0.60 -0.89 12.19
C LYS A 32 0.19 -1.42 10.81
N ILE A 33 1.14 -1.52 9.90
CA ILE A 33 0.98 -2.10 8.56
C ILE A 33 1.97 -3.25 8.44
N ASP A 34 1.47 -4.47 8.50
CA ASP A 34 2.29 -5.68 8.42
C ASP A 34 2.46 -6.14 6.97
N VAL A 35 3.56 -5.73 6.34
CA VAL A 35 3.88 -6.10 4.95
C VAL A 35 4.32 -7.55 4.79
N THR A 36 4.39 -8.34 5.87
CA THR A 36 4.59 -9.80 5.75
C THR A 36 3.28 -10.54 5.52
N ASN A 37 2.14 -9.88 5.77
CA ASN A 37 0.81 -10.41 5.53
C ASN A 37 0.42 -10.21 4.05
N TYR A 38 -0.03 -11.29 3.42
CA TYR A 38 -0.49 -11.30 2.03
C TYR A 38 -1.62 -10.29 1.76
N GLU A 39 -2.63 -10.20 2.63
CA GLU A 39 -3.75 -9.26 2.47
C GLU A 39 -3.28 -7.81 2.52
N THR A 40 -2.30 -7.50 3.38
CA THR A 40 -1.68 -6.17 3.43
C THR A 40 -0.97 -5.84 2.14
N ILE A 41 -0.19 -6.78 1.58
CA ILE A 41 0.48 -6.58 0.29
C ILE A 41 -0.56 -6.37 -0.82
N GLN A 42 -1.64 -7.16 -0.83
CA GLN A 42 -2.71 -7.03 -1.84
C GLN A 42 -3.38 -5.66 -1.82
N ALA A 43 -3.50 -5.03 -0.64
CA ALA A 43 -4.05 -3.68 -0.55
C ALA A 43 -3.24 -2.63 -1.35
N PHE A 44 -1.93 -2.85 -1.57
CA PHE A 44 -1.10 -1.94 -2.37
C PHE A 44 -1.40 -1.95 -3.86
N HIS A 45 -2.17 -2.93 -4.37
CA HIS A 45 -2.62 -2.91 -5.76
C HIS A 45 -3.63 -1.78 -6.03
N ARG A 46 -4.42 -1.36 -5.04
CA ARG A 46 -5.57 -0.47 -5.25
C ARG A 46 -5.60 0.70 -4.28
N PHE A 47 -5.78 1.91 -4.82
CA PHE A 47 -5.80 3.15 -4.02
C PHE A 47 -6.75 3.11 -2.82
N ASN A 48 -7.99 2.64 -3.04
CA ASN A 48 -8.97 2.64 -1.97
C ASN A 48 -8.60 1.68 -0.84
N ASP A 49 -7.84 0.63 -1.12
CA ASP A 49 -7.44 -0.36 -0.11
C ASP A 49 -6.22 0.13 0.68
N ILE A 50 -5.28 0.84 0.03
CA ILE A 50 -4.23 1.58 0.75
C ILE A 50 -4.83 2.58 1.75
N VAL A 51 -5.88 3.32 1.35
CA VAL A 51 -6.56 4.28 2.23
C VAL A 51 -7.19 3.57 3.45
N LYS A 52 -7.74 2.36 3.27
CA LYS A 52 -8.29 1.56 4.39
C LYS A 52 -7.23 1.10 5.38
N LEU A 53 -5.96 0.98 4.99
CA LEU A 53 -4.88 0.61 5.93
C LEU A 53 -4.61 1.70 6.97
N VAL A 54 -4.95 2.96 6.66
CA VAL A 54 -4.59 4.12 7.50
C VAL A 54 -5.79 4.85 8.10
N THR A 55 -7.01 4.44 7.77
CA THR A 55 -8.26 4.97 8.34
C THR A 55 -8.78 4.01 9.40
#